data_AF-A0A5K8ADN9-F1
#
_entry.id   AF-A0A5K8ADN9-F1
#
_cell.length_a   1.000
_cell.length_b   1.000
_cell.length_c   1.000
_cell.angle_alpha   90.00
_cell.angle_beta   90.00
_cell.angle_gamma   90.00
#
_symmetry.space_group_name_H-M   'P 1'
#
loop_
_entity.id
_entity.type
_entity.pdbx_description
1 polymer ?
#
loop_
_entity_poly.entity_id
_entity_poly.type
_entity_poly.pdbx_seq_one_letter_code
_entity_poly.pdbx_strand_id
1 'polypeptide(L)'
;MKFVVYLLGFAWVAAGAIAILYTEDYKAYLKSVLTRLDRIWLALVPAVVGLLLLIGAASTSHVGFVGLIGVLGIVKGVLIYFNPRGLFETSQAWLDNLNDQGYRLMGILALIFGTVVISWIK
;
A
#
# COMPACT_ATOMS: atom_id res chain seq x y z
N MET A 1 -16.86 -5.63 -10.88
CA MET A 1 -15.85 -4.78 -10.18
C MET A 1 -15.55 -5.22 -8.74
N LYS A 2 -16.47 -5.93 -8.05
CA LYS A 2 -16.21 -6.54 -6.73
C LYS A 2 -14.90 -7.35 -6.68
N PHE A 3 -14.59 -8.06 -7.76
CA PHE A 3 -13.34 -8.82 -7.91
C PHE A 3 -12.07 -8.00 -7.69
N VAL A 4 -12.04 -6.73 -8.13
CA VAL A 4 -10.87 -5.84 -7.93
C VAL A 4 -10.69 -5.55 -6.44
N VAL A 5 -11.79 -5.28 -5.74
CA VAL A 5 -11.76 -5.00 -4.29
C VAL A 5 -11.37 -6.25 -3.51
N TYR A 6 -11.87 -7.43 -3.89
CA TYR A 6 -11.42 -8.71 -3.31
C TYR A 6 -9.93 -8.92 -3.53
N LEU A 7 -9.44 -8.79 -4.76
CA LEU A 7 -8.03 -9.04 -5.09
C LEU A 7 -7.11 -8.10 -4.32
N LEU A 8 -7.44 -6.80 -4.26
CA LEU A 8 -6.65 -5.83 -3.52
C LEU A 8 -6.74 -6.02 -2.00
N GLY A 9 -7.93 -6.34 -1.48
CA GLY A 9 -8.12 -6.66 -0.07
C GLY A 9 -7.31 -7.88 0.35
N PHE A 10 -7.36 -8.96 -0.43
CA PHE A 10 -6.54 -10.16 -0.19
C PHE A 10 -5.05 -9.87 -0.30
N ALA A 11 -4.63 -9.05 -1.27
CA ALA A 11 -3.24 -8.62 -1.38
C ALA A 11 -2.77 -7.84 -0.15
N TRP A 12 -3.60 -6.96 0.42
CA TRP A 12 -3.28 -6.27 1.67
C TRP A 12 -3.22 -7.21 2.88
N VAL A 13 -4.15 -8.16 2.98
CA VAL A 13 -4.11 -9.19 4.04
C VAL A 13 -2.85 -10.04 3.91
N ALA A 14 -2.51 -10.49 2.71
CA ALA A 14 -1.30 -11.29 2.46
C ALA A 14 -0.02 -10.50 2.78
N ALA A 15 0.09 -9.26 2.28
CA ALA A 15 1.22 -8.39 2.57
C ALA A 15 1.35 -8.10 4.07
N GLY A 16 0.22 -7.87 4.76
CA GLY A 16 0.18 -7.65 6.19
C GLY A 16 0.61 -8.88 6.98
N ALA A 17 0.12 -10.07 6.62
CA ALA A 17 0.51 -11.33 7.23
C ALA A 17 2.01 -11.61 7.05
N ILE A 18 2.55 -11.40 5.84
CA ILE A 18 3.98 -11.57 5.57
C ILE A 18 4.81 -10.60 6.42
N ALA A 19 4.42 -9.32 6.51
CA ALA A 19 5.13 -8.32 7.31
C ALA A 19 5.15 -8.67 8.82
N ILE A 20 4.10 -9.32 9.32
CA ILE A 20 4.02 -9.75 10.73
C ILE A 20 4.85 -11.01 10.98
N LEU A 21 4.70 -12.04 10.13
CA LEU A 21 5.30 -13.36 10.35
C LEU A 21 6.79 -13.41 9.96
N TYR A 22 7.16 -12.69 8.89
CA TYR A 22 8.49 -12.70 8.30
C TYR A 22 9.08 -11.29 8.28
N THR A 23 9.03 -10.58 9.42
CA THR A 23 9.38 -9.15 9.51
C THR A 23 10.78 -8.83 8.97
N GLU A 24 11.79 -9.63 9.33
CA GLU A 24 13.17 -9.41 8.90
C GLU A 24 13.33 -9.58 7.38
N ASP A 25 12.81 -10.68 6.84
CA ASP A 25 12.82 -10.95 5.39
C ASP A 25 12.02 -9.89 4.62
N TYR A 26 10.85 -9.50 5.14
CA TYR A 26 10.00 -8.47 4.54
C TYR A 26 10.70 -7.11 4.52
N LYS A 27 11.39 -6.74 5.60
CA LYS A 27 12.19 -5.51 5.68
C LYS A 27 13.33 -5.54 4.66
N ALA A 28 14.08 -6.63 4.57
CA ALA A 28 15.17 -6.78 3.61
C ALA A 28 14.65 -6.73 2.15
N TYR A 29 13.53 -7.41 1.87
CA TYR A 29 12.87 -7.39 0.57
C TYR A 29 12.41 -5.97 0.19
N LEU A 30 11.71 -5.28 1.09
CA LEU A 30 11.21 -3.93 0.83
C LEU A 30 12.36 -2.95 0.56
N LYS A 31 13.44 -3.04 1.35
CA LYS A 31 14.66 -2.25 1.14
C LYS A 31 15.31 -2.54 -0.21
N SER A 32 15.40 -3.81 -0.61
CA SER A 32 15.92 -4.21 -1.92
C SER A 32 15.06 -3.65 -3.06
N VAL A 33 13.74 -3.69 -2.94
CA VAL A 33 12.82 -3.13 -3.94
C VAL A 33 12.98 -1.62 -4.05
N LEU A 34 13.03 -0.90 -2.93
CA LEU A 34 13.17 0.57 -2.90
C LEU A 34 14.52 1.07 -3.45
N THR A 35 15.58 0.25 -3.36
CA THR A 35 16.93 0.63 -3.82
C THR A 35 17.24 0.18 -5.25
N ARG A 36 16.62 -0.91 -5.73
CA ARG A 36 16.94 -1.50 -7.05
C ARG A 36 15.97 -1.10 -8.16
N LEU A 37 14.71 -0.81 -7.85
CA LEU A 37 13.76 -0.39 -8.89
C LEU A 37 13.89 1.10 -9.18
N ASP A 38 13.76 1.46 -10.46
CA ASP A 38 13.62 2.86 -10.83
C ASP A 38 12.37 3.47 -10.20
N ARG A 39 12.49 4.75 -9.85
CA ARG A 39 11.44 5.56 -9.23
C ARG A 39 10.12 5.53 -9.99
N ILE A 40 10.17 5.43 -11.33
CA ILE A 40 9.00 5.36 -12.19
C ILE A 40 8.17 4.10 -11.89
N TRP A 41 8.82 2.94 -11.78
CA TRP A 41 8.13 1.68 -11.46
C TRP A 41 7.59 1.71 -10.03
N LEU A 42 8.33 2.28 -9.09
CA LEU A 42 7.88 2.46 -7.70
C LEU A 42 6.68 3.41 -7.59
N ALA A 43 6.60 4.43 -8.44
CA ALA A 43 5.47 5.37 -8.50
C ALA A 43 4.22 4.74 -9.14
N LEU A 44 4.41 3.87 -10.14
CA LEU A 44 3.31 3.21 -10.85
C LEU A 44 2.52 2.28 -9.93
N VAL A 45 3.17 1.53 -9.04
CA VAL A 45 2.48 0.58 -8.14
C VAL A 45 1.37 1.25 -7.32
N PRO A 46 1.62 2.30 -6.49
CA PRO A 46 0.56 2.96 -5.73
C PRO A 46 -0.44 3.71 -6.61
N ALA A 47 -0.02 4.23 -7.77
CA ALA A 47 -0.93 4.90 -8.70
C ALA A 47 -1.94 3.93 -9.32
N VAL A 48 -1.47 2.77 -9.79
CA VAL A 48 -2.31 1.71 -10.38
C VAL A 48 -3.22 1.11 -9.32
N VAL A 49 -2.71 0.80 -8.12
CA VAL A 49 -3.54 0.32 -7.00
C VAL A 49 -4.60 1.36 -6.63
N GLY A 50 -4.24 2.64 -6.57
CA GLY A 50 -5.18 3.73 -6.30
C GLY A 50 -6.27 3.83 -7.35
N LEU A 51 -5.91 3.76 -8.63
CA LEU A 51 -6.86 3.77 -9.75
C LEU A 51 -7.81 2.57 -9.70
N LEU A 52 -7.28 1.37 -9.43
CA LEU A 52 -8.08 0.16 -9.27
C LEU A 52 -9.07 0.27 -8.10
N LEU A 53 -8.67 0.88 -6.98
CA LEU A 53 -9.57 1.16 -5.85
C LEU A 53 -10.67 2.16 -6.22
N LEU A 54 -10.37 3.21 -6.99
CA LEU A 54 -11.39 4.15 -7.45
C LEU A 54 -12.44 3.48 -8.33
N ILE A 55 -12.00 2.63 -9.26
CA ILE A 55 -12.90 1.84 -10.11
C ILE A 55 -13.71 0.85 -9.27
N GLY A 56 -13.08 0.22 -8.27
CA GLY A 56 -13.72 -0.71 -7.34
C GLY A 56 -14.66 -0.06 -6.33
N ALA A 57 -14.49 1.23 -6.02
CA ALA A 57 -15.15 1.92 -4.91
C ALA A 57 -16.68 1.85 -5.00
N ALA A 58 -17.24 1.99 -6.21
CA ALA A 58 -18.69 1.93 -6.44
C ALA A 58 -19.33 0.58 -6.05
N SER A 59 -18.53 -0.48 -5.95
CA SER A 59 -18.98 -1.82 -5.55
C SER A 59 -18.96 -2.07 -4.04
N THR A 60 -18.62 -1.05 -3.24
CA THR A 60 -18.54 -1.13 -1.78
C THR A 60 -19.66 -0.34 -1.09
N SER A 61 -20.00 -0.72 0.13
CA SER A 61 -20.96 -0.01 0.99
C SER A 61 -20.46 1.37 1.41
N HIS A 62 -19.14 1.56 1.48
CA HIS A 62 -18.50 2.80 1.90
C HIS A 62 -17.67 3.42 0.77
N VAL A 63 -18.34 3.80 -0.31
CA VAL A 63 -17.74 4.37 -1.53
C VAL A 63 -16.80 5.54 -1.22
N GLY A 64 -17.20 6.45 -0.33
CA GLY A 64 -16.38 7.63 0.01
C GLY A 64 -15.04 7.28 0.65
N PHE A 65 -15.00 6.28 1.53
CA PHE A 65 -13.76 5.88 2.21
C PHE A 65 -12.81 5.13 1.26
N VAL A 66 -13.33 4.17 0.49
CA VAL A 66 -12.54 3.44 -0.52
C VAL A 66 -12.06 4.37 -1.62
N GLY A 67 -12.90 5.32 -2.03
CA GLY A 67 -12.56 6.39 -2.95
C GLY A 67 -11.41 7.26 -2.42
N LEU A 68 -11.48 7.70 -1.16
CA LEU A 68 -10.41 8.48 -0.53
C LEU A 68 -9.07 7.74 -0.54
N ILE A 69 -9.06 6.45 -0.18
CA ILE A 69 -7.82 5.65 -0.24
C ILE A 69 -7.30 5.54 -1.67
N GLY A 70 -8.20 5.38 -2.65
CA GLY A 70 -7.83 5.37 -4.07
C GLY A 70 -7.16 6.67 -4.51
N VAL A 71 -7.73 7.83 -4.16
CA VAL A 71 -7.13 9.15 -4.45
C VAL A 71 -5.77 9.28 -3.77
N LEU A 72 -5.65 8.90 -2.50
CA LEU A 72 -4.38 8.94 -1.76
C LEU A 72 -3.32 8.06 -2.43
N GLY A 73 -3.68 6.90 -2.98
CA GLY A 73 -2.79 6.04 -3.75
C GLY A 73 -2.24 6.73 -5.01
N ILE A 74 -3.11 7.40 -5.77
CA ILE A 74 -2.70 8.17 -6.96
C ILE A 74 -1.78 9.32 -6.57
N VAL A 75 -2.18 10.11 -5.56
CA VAL A 75 -1.36 11.22 -5.04
C VAL A 75 0.01 10.72 -4.59
N LYS A 76 0.07 9.58 -3.89
CA LYS A 76 1.33 8.98 -3.47
C LYS A 76 2.20 8.59 -4.67
N GLY A 77 1.63 8.00 -5.72
CA GLY A 77 2.37 7.70 -6.95
C GLY A 77 2.94 8.96 -7.61
N VAL A 78 2.15 10.03 -7.70
CA VAL A 78 2.59 11.33 -8.22
C VAL A 78 3.73 11.91 -7.37
N LEU A 79 3.62 11.85 -6.04
CA LEU A 79 4.66 12.34 -5.12
C LEU A 79 5.95 11.54 -5.24
N ILE A 80 5.89 10.22 -5.41
CA ILE A 80 7.08 9.38 -5.63
C ILE A 80 7.73 9.73 -6.96
N TYR A 81 6.95 9.94 -8.02
CA TYR A 81 7.47 10.26 -9.36
C TYR A 81 8.17 11.62 -9.40
N PHE A 82 7.50 12.68 -8.95
CA PHE A 82 8.07 14.03 -8.98
C PHE A 82 9.10 14.27 -7.89
N ASN A 83 9.01 13.52 -6.78
CA ASN A 83 9.87 13.61 -5.63
C ASN A 83 10.20 15.06 -5.19
N PRO A 84 9.17 15.88 -4.90
CA PRO A 84 9.42 17.25 -4.51
C PRO A 84 10.23 17.27 -3.22
N ARG A 85 11.33 18.04 -3.19
CA ARG A 85 12.19 18.22 -1.99
C ARG A 85 12.77 16.92 -1.41
N GLY A 86 12.88 15.85 -2.18
CA GLY A 86 13.47 14.60 -1.67
C GLY A 86 12.57 13.81 -0.71
N LEU A 87 11.24 13.96 -0.82
CA LEU A 87 10.28 13.24 0.02
C LEU A 87 10.40 11.71 -0.08
N PHE A 88 10.75 11.19 -1.25
CA PHE A 88 10.97 9.77 -1.47
C PHE A 88 12.14 9.26 -0.63
N GLU A 89 13.30 9.91 -0.71
CA GLU A 89 14.50 9.54 0.04
C GLU A 89 14.26 9.70 1.54
N THR A 90 13.52 10.74 1.96
CA THR A 90 13.11 10.93 3.36
C THR A 90 12.21 9.80 3.85
N SER A 91 11.22 9.39 3.04
CA SER A 91 10.29 8.30 3.37
C SER A 91 11.00 6.95 3.42
N GLN A 92 11.96 6.74 2.51
CA GLN A 92 12.80 5.55 2.47
C GLN A 92 13.70 5.49 3.71
N ALA A 93 14.36 6.59 4.07
CA ALA A 93 15.17 6.68 5.28
C ALA A 93 14.33 6.45 6.55
N TRP A 94 13.11 6.98 6.61
CA TRP A 94 12.19 6.73 7.71
C TRP A 94 11.82 5.24 7.82
N LEU A 95 11.53 4.57 6.69
CA LEU A 95 11.27 3.13 6.67
C LEU A 95 12.50 2.32 7.12
N ASP A 96 13.68 2.63 6.59
CA ASP A 96 14.91 1.90 6.92
C ASP A 96 15.28 1.98 8.41
N ASN A 97 15.00 3.13 9.05
CA ASN A 97 15.22 3.36 10.48
C ASN A 97 14.09 2.81 11.37
N LEU A 98 13.00 2.32 10.79
CA LEU A 98 11.91 1.74 11.56
C LEU A 98 12.35 0.42 12.20
N ASN A 99 12.05 0.26 13.49
CA ASN A 99 12.30 -0.99 14.20
C ASN A 99 11.35 -2.10 13.74
N ASP A 100 11.65 -3.34 14.10
CA ASP A 100 10.86 -4.50 13.67
C ASP A 100 9.42 -4.43 14.18
N GLN A 101 9.22 -3.86 15.37
CA GLN A 101 7.89 -3.64 15.93
C GLN A 101 7.04 -2.68 15.07
N GLY A 102 7.66 -1.65 14.48
CA GLY A 102 6.99 -0.74 13.55
C GLY A 102 6.60 -1.41 12.24
N TYR A 103 7.44 -2.31 11.71
CA TYR A 103 7.08 -3.13 10.54
C TYR A 103 5.93 -4.09 10.84
N ARG A 104 5.92 -4.72 12.03
CA ARG A 104 4.80 -5.56 12.48
C ARG A 104 3.52 -4.74 12.63
N LEU A 105 3.60 -3.53 13.18
CA LEU A 105 2.45 -2.63 13.29
C LEU A 105 1.90 -2.25 11.91
N MET A 106 2.75 -1.91 10.95
CA MET A 106 2.34 -1.66 9.56
C MET A 106 1.64 -2.88 8.95
N GLY A 107 2.14 -4.08 9.24
CA GLY A 107 1.52 -5.33 8.82
C GLY A 107 0.12 -5.54 9.44
N ILE A 108 -0.03 -5.27 10.74
CA ILE A 108 -1.33 -5.34 11.44
C ILE A 108 -2.31 -4.34 10.83
N LEU A 109 -1.88 -3.11 10.59
CA LEU A 109 -2.73 -2.09 9.95
C LEU A 109 -3.15 -2.55 8.54
N ALA A 110 -2.23 -3.07 7.73
CA ALA A 110 -2.54 -3.60 6.40
C ALA A 110 -3.55 -4.75 6.45
N LEU A 111 -3.42 -5.66 7.43
CA LEU A 111 -4.34 -6.78 7.65
C LEU A 111 -5.75 -6.27 8.04
N ILE A 112 -5.84 -5.33 8.97
CA ILE A 112 -7.11 -4.72 9.38
C ILE A 112 -7.76 -4.01 8.18
N PHE A 113 -7.02 -3.17 7.47
CA PHE A 113 -7.58 -2.47 6.31
C PHE A 113 -8.02 -3.44 5.21
N GLY A 114 -7.24 -4.47 4.92
CA GLY A 114 -7.61 -5.49 3.93
C GLY A 114 -8.91 -6.22 4.29
N THR A 115 -9.05 -6.66 5.56
CA THR A 115 -10.25 -7.35 6.03
C THR A 115 -11.48 -6.45 6.07
N VAL A 116 -11.33 -5.18 6.49
CA VAL A 116 -12.40 -4.18 6.50
C VAL A 116 -12.88 -3.86 5.08
N VAL A 117 -11.96 -3.67 4.13
CA VAL A 117 -12.33 -3.37 2.74
C VAL A 117 -13.05 -4.55 2.09
N ILE A 118 -12.66 -5.80 2.41
CA ILE A 118 -13.36 -6.99 1.94
C ILE A 118 -14.77 -7.08 2.54
N SER A 119 -14.94 -6.82 3.84
CA SER A 119 -16.24 -6.95 4.51
C SER A 119 -17.26 -5.91 4.04
N TRP A 120 -16.81 -4.83 3.42
CA TRP A 120 -17.65 -3.78 2.86
C TRP A 120 -18.09 -4.01 1.41
N ILE A 121 -17.73 -5.14 0.81
CA ILE A 121 -18.22 -5.52 -0.50
C ILE A 121 -19.71 -5.85 -0.39
N LYS A 122 -20.53 -5.19 -1.23
CA LYS A 122 -21.97 -5.47 -1.35
C LYS A 122 -22.22 -6.80 -2.06
#